data_AF-A0A9E5YP02-F1
#
_entry.id   AF-A0A9E5YP02-F1
#
_cell.length_a   1.000
_cell.length_b   1.000
_cell.length_c   1.000
_cell.angle_alpha   90.00
_cell.angle_beta   90.00
_cell.angle_gamma   90.00
#
_symmetry.space_group_name_H-M   'P 1'
#
loop_
_entity.id
_entity.type
_entity.pdbx_description
1 polymer ?
#
loop_
_entity_poly.entity_id
_entity_poly.type
_entity_poly.pdbx_seq_one_letter_code
_entity_poly.pdbx_strand_id
1 'polypeptide(L)'
;MKKKSKKSKQKISSLEHDPYLMRINEGEKLYKLFFFRPIAGRQNHFEYRMMTKEKTNGMLEMVSYNFKIVDGVPQKSSIMRAPEIPKESLDEIVQGMVRTTNTSPEEFEELDLSQFETLEEQVEFLKKKNKVDTMYIS
;
A
#
# COMPACT_ATOMS: atom_id res chain seq x y z
N MET A 1 6.71 35.29 -34.72
CA MET A 1 6.29 33.97 -34.20
C MET A 1 6.98 33.70 -32.86
N LYS A 2 6.24 33.54 -31.76
CA LYS A 2 6.75 32.93 -30.52
C LYS A 2 5.66 32.01 -29.96
N LYS A 3 5.84 30.70 -30.13
CA LYS A 3 4.98 29.66 -29.55
C LYS A 3 5.16 29.68 -28.02
N LYS A 4 4.11 30.03 -27.28
CA LYS A 4 4.07 29.85 -25.82
C LYS A 4 3.63 28.42 -25.53
N SER A 5 4.57 27.60 -25.08
CA SER A 5 4.32 26.24 -24.59
C SER A 5 3.47 26.32 -23.32
N LYS A 6 2.22 25.84 -23.36
CA LYS A 6 1.39 25.63 -22.18
C LYS A 6 1.99 24.48 -21.37
N LYS A 7 2.67 24.78 -20.26
CA LYS A 7 2.95 23.79 -19.21
C LYS A 7 1.61 23.41 -18.57
N SER A 8 1.16 22.19 -18.82
CA SER A 8 0.07 21.58 -18.05
C SER A 8 0.51 21.50 -16.59
N LYS A 9 -0.17 22.24 -15.71
CA LYS A 9 -0.04 22.06 -14.27
C LYS A 9 -0.58 20.66 -13.94
N GLN A 10 0.30 19.73 -13.61
CA GLN A 10 -0.10 18.47 -12.98
C GLN A 10 -0.86 18.82 -11.69
N LYS A 11 -2.10 18.32 -11.58
CA LYS A 11 -2.91 18.34 -10.36
C LYS A 11 -2.23 17.45 -9.30
N ILE A 12 -1.26 18.01 -8.59
CA ILE A 12 -0.58 17.32 -7.47
C ILE A 12 -1.33 17.63 -6.14
N SER A 13 -2.18 18.66 -6.11
CA SER A 13 -2.74 19.21 -4.87
C SER A 13 -3.89 18.41 -4.22
N SER A 14 -4.39 17.33 -4.83
CA SER A 14 -5.54 16.58 -4.29
C SER A 14 -5.16 15.32 -3.50
N LEU A 15 -3.88 14.93 -3.47
CA LEU A 15 -3.44 13.68 -2.83
C LEU A 15 -3.01 13.85 -1.35
N GLU A 16 -2.67 15.05 -0.91
CA GLU A 16 -2.17 15.29 0.46
C GLU A 16 -3.25 15.17 1.54
N HIS A 17 -4.53 15.24 1.17
CA HIS A 17 -5.66 15.22 2.12
C HIS A 17 -6.69 14.13 1.79
N ASP A 18 -6.33 13.12 0.99
CA ASP A 18 -7.25 11.99 0.76
C ASP A 18 -7.38 11.18 2.06
N PRO A 19 -8.57 11.12 2.70
CA PRO A 19 -8.75 10.33 3.92
C PRO A 19 -8.52 8.84 3.69
N TYR A 20 -8.57 8.39 2.42
CA TYR A 20 -8.33 7.01 2.05
C TYR A 20 -6.86 6.79 1.68
N LEU A 21 -6.28 5.72 2.23
CA LEU A 21 -4.96 5.27 1.81
C LEU A 21 -4.97 4.80 0.35
N MET A 22 -6.02 4.14 -0.09
CA MET A 22 -6.13 3.63 -1.46
C MET A 22 -7.60 3.51 -1.82
N ARG A 23 -7.95 3.87 -3.05
CA ARG A 23 -9.30 3.70 -3.60
C ARG A 23 -9.25 2.58 -4.63
N ILE A 24 -10.19 1.64 -4.58
CA ILE A 24 -10.34 0.59 -5.58
C ILE A 24 -11.51 1.00 -6.47
N ASN A 25 -11.23 1.35 -7.73
CA ASN A 25 -12.26 1.70 -8.70
C ASN A 25 -12.76 0.44 -9.44
N GLU A 26 -13.83 0.60 -10.22
CA GLU A 26 -14.34 -0.47 -11.08
C GLU A 26 -13.24 -0.99 -12.03
N GLY A 27 -13.09 -2.32 -12.07
CA GLY A 27 -12.06 -3.00 -12.85
C GLY A 27 -10.66 -2.97 -12.22
N GLU A 28 -10.48 -2.33 -11.05
CA GLU A 28 -9.26 -2.42 -10.24
C GLU A 28 -9.43 -3.46 -9.13
N LYS A 29 -8.32 -4.03 -8.67
CA LYS A 29 -8.32 -4.98 -7.55
C LYS A 29 -7.06 -4.84 -6.71
N LEU A 30 -7.13 -5.20 -5.42
CA LEU A 30 -5.90 -5.32 -4.63
C LEU A 30 -5.02 -6.40 -5.26
N TYR A 31 -3.70 -6.18 -5.23
CA TYR A 31 -2.74 -7.12 -5.79
C TYR A 31 -2.03 -7.87 -4.68
N LYS A 32 -1.17 -7.18 -3.93
CA LYS A 32 -0.43 -7.73 -2.79
C LYS A 32 -0.35 -6.74 -1.63
N LEU A 33 -0.34 -7.27 -0.41
CA LEU A 33 -0.02 -6.54 0.81
C LEU A 33 1.27 -7.06 1.40
N PHE A 34 2.11 -6.15 1.90
CA PHE A 34 3.38 -6.48 2.53
C PHE A 34 3.46 -5.84 3.91
N PHE A 35 3.88 -6.63 4.88
CA PHE A 35 4.10 -6.20 6.26
C PHE A 35 5.55 -6.49 6.61
N PHE A 36 6.26 -5.45 7.00
CA PHE A 36 7.64 -5.53 7.45
C PHE A 36 7.64 -5.16 8.93
N ARG A 37 8.15 -6.05 9.79
CA ARG A 37 8.34 -5.79 11.22
C ARG A 37 9.83 -5.60 11.50
N PRO A 38 10.35 -4.35 11.48
CA PRO A 38 11.75 -4.10 11.79
C PRO A 38 12.11 -4.64 13.18
N ILE A 39 13.27 -5.28 13.29
CA ILE A 39 13.79 -5.77 14.58
C ILE A 39 13.89 -4.61 15.59
N ALA A 40 14.35 -3.44 15.14
CA ALA A 40 14.48 -2.23 15.96
C ALA A 40 13.12 -1.66 16.46
N GLY A 41 12.00 -2.05 15.84
CA GLY A 41 10.66 -1.55 16.15
C GLY A 41 9.78 -2.52 16.94
N ARG A 42 10.28 -3.72 17.26
CA ARG A 42 9.49 -4.83 17.82
C ARG A 42 8.79 -4.47 19.14
N GLN A 43 9.47 -3.71 20.00
CA GLN A 43 8.94 -3.29 21.31
C GLN A 43 7.77 -2.30 21.22
N ASN A 44 7.61 -1.62 20.07
CA ASN A 44 6.60 -0.58 19.87
C ASN A 44 5.46 -1.03 18.95
N HIS A 45 5.35 -2.33 18.67
CA HIS A 45 4.40 -2.88 17.69
C HIS A 45 4.44 -2.12 16.35
N PHE A 46 5.64 -1.71 15.95
CA PHE A 46 5.86 -0.94 14.74
C PHE A 46 5.87 -1.87 13.53
N GLU A 47 5.13 -1.50 12.49
CA GLU A 47 5.13 -2.15 11.19
C GLU A 47 5.34 -1.10 10.10
N TYR A 48 6.19 -1.41 9.13
CA TYR A 48 6.11 -0.75 7.83
C TYR A 48 5.14 -1.58 6.98
N ARG A 49 4.16 -0.92 6.36
CA ARG A 49 3.15 -1.59 5.53
C ARG A 49 3.19 -1.04 4.12
N MET A 50 2.98 -1.92 3.14
CA MET A 50 2.87 -1.57 1.74
C MET A 50 1.66 -2.26 1.13
N MET A 51 0.84 -1.50 0.42
CA MET A 51 -0.36 -1.95 -0.26
C MET A 51 -0.18 -1.70 -1.73
N THR A 52 -0.58 -2.66 -2.55
CA THR A 52 -0.62 -2.51 -4.01
C THR A 52 -1.99 -2.86 -4.55
N LYS A 53 -2.44 -2.13 -5.57
CA LYS A 53 -3.58 -2.50 -6.40
C LYS A 53 -3.16 -2.56 -7.86
N GLU A 54 -3.79 -3.44 -8.62
CA GLU A 54 -3.71 -3.48 -10.07
C GLU A 54 -4.73 -2.50 -10.66
N LYS A 55 -4.23 -1.62 -11.53
CA LYS A 55 -5.04 -0.68 -12.31
C LYS A 55 -5.49 -1.35 -13.61
N THR A 56 -6.52 -0.78 -14.24
CA THR A 56 -7.06 -1.26 -15.52
C THR A 56 -6.06 -1.23 -16.69
N ASN A 57 -4.97 -0.46 -16.56
CA ASN A 57 -3.88 -0.42 -17.54
C ASN A 57 -2.78 -1.48 -17.29
N GLY A 58 -2.96 -2.38 -16.32
CA GLY A 58 -2.02 -3.45 -15.96
C GLY A 58 -0.86 -3.01 -15.04
N MET A 59 -0.74 -1.71 -14.75
CA MET A 59 0.25 -1.18 -13.81
C MET A 59 -0.23 -1.30 -12.36
N LEU A 60 0.70 -1.24 -11.41
CA LEU A 60 0.37 -1.16 -9.99
C LEU A 60 0.32 0.29 -9.49
N GLU A 61 -0.66 0.60 -8.65
CA GLU A 61 -0.57 1.71 -7.71
C GLU A 61 -0.12 1.17 -6.36
N MET A 62 0.83 1.85 -5.73
CA MET A 62 1.42 1.45 -4.45
C MET A 62 1.29 2.57 -3.44
N VAL A 63 0.97 2.18 -2.21
CA VAL A 63 0.95 3.05 -1.04
C VAL A 63 1.67 2.36 0.10
N SER A 64 2.63 3.06 0.71
CA SER A 64 3.34 2.56 1.88
C SER A 64 3.29 3.54 3.03
N TYR A 65 3.40 3.05 4.27
CA TYR A 65 3.28 3.85 5.47
C TYR A 65 3.83 3.13 6.70
N ASN A 66 4.21 3.91 7.70
CA ASN A 66 4.50 3.44 9.04
C ASN A 66 3.19 3.23 9.81
N PHE A 67 3.06 2.09 10.48
CA PHE A 67 1.94 1.74 11.33
C PHE A 67 2.43 1.42 12.74
N LYS A 68 1.75 1.93 13.76
CA LYS A 68 1.97 1.57 15.16
C LYS A 68 0.67 1.75 15.95
N ILE A 69 0.59 1.12 17.11
CA ILE A 69 -0.50 1.34 18.06
C ILE A 69 0.03 2.19 19.20
N VAL A 70 -0.61 3.31 19.48
CA VAL A 70 -0.28 4.21 20.61
C VAL A 70 -1.55 4.39 21.43
N ASP A 71 -1.49 4.01 22.71
CA ASP A 71 -2.64 4.07 23.63
C ASP A 71 -3.90 3.37 23.10
N GLY A 72 -3.71 2.23 22.41
CA GLY A 72 -4.80 1.46 21.78
C GLY A 72 -5.30 2.05 20.46
N VAL A 73 -4.79 3.19 20.02
CA VAL A 73 -5.20 3.86 18.78
C VAL A 73 -4.21 3.55 17.64
N PRO A 74 -4.67 3.01 16.51
CA PRO A 74 -3.84 2.83 15.32
C PRO A 74 -3.39 4.18 14.74
N GLN A 75 -2.08 4.38 14.62
CA GLN A 75 -1.50 5.56 13.99
C GLN A 75 -0.81 5.18 12.68
N LYS A 76 -1.01 6.02 11.66
CA LYS A 76 -0.38 5.93 10.35
C LYS A 76 0.46 7.17 10.11
N SER A 77 1.69 7.00 9.64
CA SER A 77 2.60 8.12 9.36
C SER A 77 3.50 7.81 8.16
N SER A 78 4.23 8.82 7.68
CA SER A 78 5.19 8.69 6.56
C SER A 78 4.58 8.02 5.33
N ILE A 79 3.36 8.43 4.97
CA ILE A 79 2.63 7.86 3.83
C ILE A 79 3.36 8.24 2.54
N MET A 80 3.77 7.25 1.78
CA MET A 80 4.33 7.39 0.44
C MET A 80 3.39 6.77 -0.58
N ARG A 81 3.30 7.39 -1.76
CA ARG A 81 2.41 6.97 -2.84
C ARG A 81 3.20 6.92 -4.14
N ALA A 82 3.03 5.85 -4.88
CA ALA A 82 3.57 5.70 -6.23
C ALA A 82 2.41 5.27 -7.15
N PRO A 83 1.95 6.15 -8.05
CA PRO A 83 0.71 5.95 -8.78
C PRO A 83 0.79 4.89 -9.88
N GLU A 84 2.00 4.62 -10.39
CA GLU A 84 2.25 3.68 -11.48
C GLU A 84 3.61 3.02 -11.30
N ILE A 85 3.59 1.72 -11.07
CA ILE A 85 4.77 0.86 -10.96
C ILE A 85 4.56 -0.36 -11.87
N PRO A 86 5.56 -0.73 -12.69
CA PRO A 86 5.51 -2.00 -13.42
C PRO A 86 5.47 -3.19 -12.45
N LYS A 87 4.70 -4.24 -12.77
CA LYS A 87 4.56 -5.42 -11.89
C LYS A 87 5.90 -6.09 -11.64
N GLU A 88 6.74 -6.16 -12.67
CA GLU A 88 8.08 -6.74 -12.65
C GLU A 88 9.04 -6.01 -11.70
N SER A 89 8.77 -4.74 -11.35
CA SER A 89 9.59 -3.98 -10.40
C SER A 89 9.19 -4.24 -8.95
N LEU A 90 8.06 -4.90 -8.69
CA LEU A 90 7.55 -5.06 -7.33
C LEU A 90 8.50 -5.87 -6.44
N ASP A 91 9.05 -6.97 -6.95
CA ASP A 91 9.95 -7.82 -6.19
C ASP A 91 11.23 -7.07 -5.77
N GLU A 92 11.81 -6.28 -6.68
CA GLU A 92 12.98 -5.46 -6.37
C GLU A 92 12.67 -4.42 -5.28
N ILE A 93 11.52 -3.76 -5.36
CA ILE A 93 11.06 -2.79 -4.36
C ILE A 93 10.90 -3.47 -2.99
N VAL A 94 10.22 -4.62 -2.95
CA VAL A 94 10.01 -5.38 -1.71
C VAL A 94 11.34 -5.79 -1.09
N GLN A 95 12.27 -6.32 -1.89
CA GLN A 95 13.61 -6.70 -1.41
C GLN A 95 14.41 -5.50 -0.90
N GLY A 96 14.30 -4.36 -1.59
CA GLY A 96 14.89 -3.09 -1.12
C GLY A 96 14.33 -2.66 0.23
N MET A 97 13.02 -2.84 0.44
CA MET A 97 12.37 -2.55 1.71
C MET A 97 12.83 -3.49 2.82
N VAL A 98 12.85 -4.81 2.60
CA VAL A 98 13.33 -5.80 3.59
C VAL A 98 14.73 -5.43 4.11
N ARG A 99 15.64 -5.05 3.20
CA ARG A 99 17.01 -4.64 3.55
C ARG A 99 17.02 -3.34 4.34
N THR A 100 16.25 -2.35 3.90
CA THR A 100 16.22 -1.00 4.50
C THR A 100 15.58 -1.01 5.89
N THR A 101 14.55 -1.84 6.10
CA THR A 101 13.88 -1.99 7.40
C THR A 101 14.61 -2.97 8.32
N ASN A 102 15.65 -3.66 7.85
CA ASN A 102 16.34 -4.73 8.57
C ASN A 102 15.33 -5.76 9.14
N THR A 103 14.40 -6.18 8.28
CA THR A 103 13.35 -7.14 8.64
C THR A 103 13.86 -8.55 8.39
N SER A 104 13.75 -9.44 9.38
CA SER A 104 14.12 -10.85 9.18
C SER A 104 13.05 -11.59 8.38
N PRO A 105 13.37 -12.73 7.76
CA PRO A 105 12.39 -13.51 6.99
C PRO A 105 11.13 -13.89 7.77
N GLU A 106 11.25 -14.15 9.07
CA GLU A 106 10.14 -14.50 9.96
C GLU A 106 9.26 -13.30 10.35
N GLU A 107 9.81 -12.10 10.18
CA GLU A 107 9.17 -10.82 10.50
C GLU A 107 8.63 -10.11 9.24
N PHE A 108 8.78 -10.76 8.09
CA PHE A 108 8.20 -10.35 6.82
C PHE A 108 6.96 -11.19 6.50
N GLU A 109 5.89 -10.54 6.08
CA GLU A 109 4.66 -11.20 5.66
C GLU A 109 4.18 -10.61 4.33
N GLU A 110 3.98 -11.48 3.35
CA GLU A 110 3.34 -11.18 2.07
C GLU A 110 1.96 -11.84 2.02
N LEU A 111 0.95 -11.06 1.64
CA LEU A 111 -0.38 -11.57 1.34
C LEU A 111 -0.66 -11.34 -0.15
N ASP A 112 -0.73 -12.45 -0.89
CA ASP A 112 -1.09 -12.43 -2.30
C ASP A 112 -2.61 -12.47 -2.46
N LEU A 113 -3.17 -11.38 -2.98
CA LEU A 113 -4.60 -11.24 -3.24
C LEU A 113 -4.94 -11.42 -4.72
N SER A 114 -3.95 -11.62 -5.59
CA SER A 114 -4.14 -11.78 -7.02
C SER A 114 -4.90 -13.05 -7.40
N GLN A 115 -4.87 -14.04 -6.50
CA GLN A 115 -5.58 -15.32 -6.61
C GLN A 115 -7.11 -15.20 -6.49
N PHE A 116 -7.63 -14.11 -5.93
CA PHE A 116 -9.06 -13.89 -5.77
C PHE A 116 -9.63 -13.22 -7.02
N GLU A 117 -10.82 -13.66 -7.43
CA GLU A 117 -11.49 -13.13 -8.61
C GLU A 117 -12.22 -11.82 -8.29
N THR A 118 -12.74 -11.69 -7.06
CA THR A 118 -13.59 -10.57 -6.65
C THR A 118 -13.03 -9.80 -5.46
N LEU A 119 -13.42 -8.52 -5.33
CA LEU A 119 -13.04 -7.69 -4.19
C LEU A 119 -13.65 -8.23 -2.88
N GLU A 120 -14.85 -8.77 -2.95
CA GLU A 120 -15.57 -9.39 -1.84
C GLU A 120 -14.77 -10.57 -1.26
N GLU A 121 -14.23 -11.43 -2.12
CA GLU A 121 -13.35 -12.53 -1.72
C GLU A 121 -12.06 -12.02 -1.06
N GLN A 122 -11.44 -10.99 -1.63
CA GLN A 122 -10.24 -10.37 -1.05
C GLN A 122 -10.54 -9.83 0.36
N VAL A 123 -11.66 -9.14 0.53
CA VAL A 123 -12.09 -8.60 1.82
C VAL A 123 -12.37 -9.72 2.82
N GLU A 124 -13.09 -10.77 2.43
CA GLU A 124 -13.38 -11.91 3.32
C GLU A 124 -12.10 -12.64 3.75
N PHE A 125 -11.14 -12.81 2.85
CA PHE A 125 -9.83 -13.36 3.19
C PHE A 125 -9.11 -12.48 4.21
N LEU A 126 -9.08 -11.17 3.99
CA LEU A 126 -8.39 -10.23 4.88
C LEU A 126 -9.06 -10.11 6.26
N LYS A 127 -10.39 -10.24 6.34
CA LYS A 127 -11.13 -10.34 7.60
C LYS A 127 -10.69 -11.57 8.40
N LYS A 128 -10.63 -12.74 7.76
CA LYS A 128 -10.15 -13.98 8.41
C LYS A 128 -8.71 -13.88 8.93
N LYS A 129 -7.90 -13.00 8.35
CA LYS A 129 -6.52 -12.71 8.77
C LYS A 129 -6.40 -11.56 9.78
N ASN A 130 -7.49 -10.91 10.18
CA ASN A 130 -7.51 -9.68 10.98
C ASN A 130 -6.66 -8.54 10.39
N LYS A 131 -6.67 -8.40 9.06
CA LYS A 131 -5.84 -7.41 8.33
C LYS A 131 -6.61 -6.20 7.80
N VAL A 132 -7.93 -6.21 7.90
CA VAL A 132 -8.78 -5.07 7.56
C VAL A 132 -9.68 -4.77 8.75
N ASP A 133 -9.85 -3.47 9.00
CA ASP A 133 -10.84 -2.98 9.95
C ASP A 133 -12.19 -2.90 9.22
N THR A 134 -13.12 -3.79 9.59
CA THR A 134 -14.43 -3.91 8.95
C THR A 134 -15.32 -2.69 9.17
N MET A 135 -14.97 -1.80 10.10
CA MET A 135 -15.72 -0.58 10.37
C MET A 135 -15.75 0.41 9.20
N TYR A 136 -14.88 0.25 8.20
CA TYR A 136 -14.74 1.17 7.06
C TYR A 136 -14.99 0.50 5.69
N ILE A 137 -15.50 -0.73 5.68
CA ILE A 137 -15.93 -1.40 4.45
C ILE A 137 -17.44 -1.19 4.37
N SER A 138 -17.87 -0.16 3.64
CA SER A 138 -19.28 0.14 3.36
C SER A 138 -19.70 -0.37 2.00
#